data_AF-A0A7J9N8E3-F1
#
_entry.id   AF-A0A7J9N8E3-F1
#
_cell.length_a   1.000
_cell.length_b   1.000
_cell.length_c   1.000
_cell.angle_alpha   90.00
_cell.angle_beta   90.00
_cell.angle_gamma   90.00
#
_symmetry.space_group_name_H-M   'P 1'
#
loop_
_entity.id
_entity.type
_entity.pdbx_description
1 polymer ?
#
loop_
_entity_poly.entity_id
_entity_poly.type
_entity_poly.pdbx_seq_one_letter_code
_entity_poly.pdbx_strand_id
1 'polypeptide(L)'
;MIQESFKNRALIRFPRLNFLKLKGLQNLIGFCHEDYTVEFPVLMILEIENCPELNGFIHNSTRKDTATHGVLFNNKVVFPTLEKITISHLRKVKRIWHNQLHTNSFSMLKELIVQECDVLLNIFPPFCLRVFQRLEKLIVTDCASLEEVFQLQVQGLDVEETYVVESRLRELNLVRLPKLEHVWTKYCKGNISFSSLKQVCIEECWGLKTLFPFSIAKDLQQLETLTIQNCGLEEIVSKNVEGSNEQEIWFAFNQLSILNLWDLPYLTCFYPGMHRTTWPALTKLIISECGRIKIFGHEESQIEHSLFLI
;
A
#
# COMPACT_ATOMS: atom_id res chain seq x y z
N MET A 1 -29.76 11.29 19.11
CA MET A 1 -30.29 9.97 18.73
C MET A 1 -31.02 10.13 17.42
N ILE A 2 -30.41 9.73 16.31
CA ILE A 2 -31.11 9.60 15.03
C ILE A 2 -31.21 8.10 14.79
N GLN A 3 -32.42 7.55 14.96
CA GLN A 3 -32.76 6.24 14.43
C GLN A 3 -32.65 6.35 12.90
N GLU A 4 -31.53 5.93 12.32
CA GLU A 4 -31.54 5.54 10.92
C GLU A 4 -32.49 4.36 10.80
N SER A 5 -33.61 4.59 10.11
CA SER A 5 -34.52 3.53 9.70
C SER A 5 -33.73 2.44 8.99
N PHE A 6 -33.59 1.27 9.60
CA PHE A 6 -33.20 0.05 8.90
C PHE A 6 -34.35 -0.30 7.94
N LYS A 7 -34.40 0.38 6.78
CA LYS A 7 -35.15 -0.13 5.63
C LYS A 7 -34.67 -1.57 5.44
N ASN A 8 -35.58 -2.53 5.48
CA ASN A 8 -35.30 -3.92 5.10
C ASN A 8 -34.74 -3.89 3.67
N ARG A 9 -33.42 -4.01 3.54
CA ARG A 9 -32.74 -4.06 2.24
C ARG A 9 -32.92 -5.47 1.69
N ALA A 10 -33.35 -5.57 0.44
CA ALA A 10 -33.48 -6.88 -0.20
C ALA A 10 -32.08 -7.50 -0.39
N LEU A 11 -31.92 -8.77 -0.05
CA LEU A 11 -30.66 -9.49 -0.17
C LEU A 11 -30.60 -10.22 -1.52
N ILE A 12 -29.54 -9.96 -2.28
CA ILE A 12 -29.18 -10.74 -3.48
C ILE A 12 -27.98 -11.61 -3.11
N ARG A 13 -28.10 -12.91 -3.33
CA ARG A 13 -27.06 -13.88 -2.94
C ARG A 13 -26.59 -14.69 -4.13
N PHE A 14 -25.29 -14.78 -4.31
CA PHE A 14 -24.64 -15.63 -5.32
C PHE A 14 -23.90 -16.78 -4.62
N PRO A 15 -24.61 -17.86 -4.20
CA PRO A 15 -24.09 -18.84 -3.24
C PRO A 15 -22.97 -19.74 -3.77
N ARG A 16 -22.77 -19.80 -5.09
CA ARG A 16 -21.81 -20.70 -5.75
C ARG A 16 -20.80 -19.98 -6.65
N LEU A 17 -20.88 -18.65 -6.75
CA LEU A 17 -20.00 -17.90 -7.64
C LEU A 17 -18.62 -17.74 -6.98
N ASN A 18 -17.61 -18.36 -7.58
CA ASN A 18 -16.23 -18.37 -7.06
C ASN A 18 -15.29 -17.37 -7.78
N PHE A 19 -15.65 -16.96 -8.99
CA PHE A 19 -14.92 -16.02 -9.82
C PHE A 19 -15.90 -15.04 -10.48
N LEU A 20 -15.61 -13.74 -10.43
CA LEU A 20 -16.39 -12.69 -11.07
C LEU A 20 -15.45 -11.76 -11.82
N LYS A 21 -15.67 -11.61 -13.13
CA LYS A 21 -14.95 -10.68 -13.98
C LYS A 21 -15.90 -9.73 -14.68
N LEU A 22 -15.69 -8.43 -14.51
CA LEU A 22 -16.36 -7.35 -15.22
C LEU A 22 -15.33 -6.73 -16.17
N LYS A 23 -15.47 -6.93 -17.49
CA LYS A 23 -14.49 -6.47 -18.48
C LYS A 23 -15.13 -5.69 -19.61
N GLY A 24 -14.60 -4.51 -19.89
CA GLY A 24 -14.97 -3.71 -21.07
C GLY A 24 -16.39 -3.14 -21.02
N LEU A 25 -16.98 -3.03 -19.83
CA LEU A 25 -18.37 -2.59 -19.66
C LEU A 25 -18.44 -1.06 -19.64
N GLN A 26 -18.50 -0.46 -20.83
CA GLN A 26 -18.38 0.99 -21.03
C GLN A 26 -19.47 1.83 -20.35
N ASN A 27 -20.67 1.28 -20.19
CA ASN A 27 -21.81 2.00 -19.60
C ASN A 27 -22.18 1.53 -18.18
N LEU A 28 -21.39 0.61 -17.59
CA LEU A 28 -21.71 0.07 -16.27
C LEU A 28 -21.38 1.11 -15.19
N ILE A 29 -22.42 1.63 -14.54
CA ILE A 29 -22.28 2.61 -13.44
C ILE A 29 -22.16 1.95 -12.05
N GLY A 30 -22.64 0.72 -11.90
CA GLY A 30 -22.57 -0.09 -10.69
C GLY A 30 -23.10 -1.51 -10.93
N PHE A 31 -22.65 -2.48 -10.12
CA PHE A 31 -23.09 -3.88 -10.22
C PHE A 31 -24.53 -4.05 -9.71
N CYS A 32 -24.90 -3.33 -8.65
CA CYS A 32 -26.26 -3.38 -8.09
C CYS A 32 -26.72 -2.01 -7.57
N HIS A 33 -28.04 -1.82 -7.48
CA HIS A 33 -28.66 -0.63 -6.90
C HIS A 33 -28.50 -0.63 -5.38
N GLU A 34 -28.43 0.55 -4.78
CA GLU A 34 -28.14 0.71 -3.36
C GLU A 34 -29.19 0.19 -2.37
N ASP A 35 -30.39 -0.11 -2.85
CA ASP A 35 -31.47 -0.69 -2.04
C ASP A 35 -31.22 -2.17 -1.72
N TYR A 36 -30.24 -2.78 -2.40
CA TYR A 36 -29.87 -4.17 -2.21
C TYR A 36 -28.57 -4.30 -1.43
N THR A 37 -28.50 -5.35 -0.62
CA THR A 37 -27.25 -5.91 -0.13
C THR A 37 -26.91 -7.10 -1.02
N VAL A 38 -25.65 -7.20 -1.45
CA VAL A 38 -25.19 -8.31 -2.30
C VAL A 38 -24.16 -9.14 -1.55
N GLU A 39 -24.38 -10.45 -1.48
CA GLU A 39 -23.49 -11.39 -0.80
C GLU A 39 -22.95 -12.44 -1.77
N PHE A 40 -21.64 -12.65 -1.69
CA PHE A 40 -20.90 -13.66 -2.44
C PHE A 40 -20.13 -14.58 -1.48
N PRO A 41 -20.77 -15.62 -0.91
CA PRO A 41 -20.20 -16.40 0.18
C PRO A 41 -18.90 -17.14 -0.16
N VAL A 42 -18.70 -17.49 -1.44
CA VAL A 42 -17.59 -18.34 -1.91
C VAL A 42 -16.75 -17.69 -3.01
N LEU A 43 -16.89 -16.38 -3.24
CA LEU A 43 -16.14 -15.67 -4.26
C LEU A 43 -14.69 -15.47 -3.81
N MET A 44 -13.76 -16.07 -4.54
CA MET A 44 -12.32 -16.04 -4.25
C MET A 44 -11.57 -14.98 -5.07
N ILE A 45 -12.03 -14.69 -6.29
CA ILE A 45 -11.35 -13.77 -7.22
C ILE A 45 -12.36 -12.80 -7.82
N LEU A 46 -12.02 -11.51 -7.77
CA LEU A 46 -12.78 -10.43 -8.39
C LEU A 46 -11.88 -9.62 -9.32
N GLU A 47 -12.27 -9.52 -10.59
CA GLU A 47 -11.58 -8.73 -11.60
C GLU A 47 -12.52 -7.66 -12.18
N ILE A 48 -12.09 -6.40 -12.19
CA ILE A 48 -12.82 -5.29 -12.82
C ILE A 48 -11.85 -4.54 -13.74
N GLU A 49 -12.05 -4.67 -15.05
CA GLU A 49 -11.12 -4.18 -16.07
C GLU A 49 -11.88 -3.31 -17.08
N ASN A 50 -11.39 -2.11 -17.34
CA ASN A 50 -11.92 -1.23 -18.40
C ASN A 50 -13.44 -1.00 -18.27
N CYS A 51 -13.86 -0.58 -17.08
CA CYS A 51 -15.22 -0.17 -16.76
C CYS A 51 -15.22 1.32 -16.36
N PRO A 52 -15.05 2.24 -17.33
CA PRO A 52 -14.73 3.65 -17.05
C PRO A 52 -15.84 4.42 -16.35
N GLU A 53 -17.11 4.01 -16.55
CA GLU A 53 -18.27 4.66 -15.95
C GLU A 53 -18.60 4.13 -14.53
N LEU A 54 -17.87 3.13 -14.04
CA LEU A 54 -18.13 2.50 -12.76
C LEU A 54 -17.80 3.46 -11.61
N ASN A 55 -18.83 3.87 -10.86
CA ASN A 55 -18.69 4.79 -9.72
C ASN A 55 -18.60 4.08 -8.37
N GLY A 56 -19.06 2.84 -8.32
CA GLY A 56 -19.10 2.00 -7.14
C GLY A 56 -19.71 0.64 -7.45
N PHE A 57 -19.33 -0.40 -6.74
CA PHE A 57 -19.87 -1.74 -6.94
C PHE A 57 -21.37 -1.76 -6.59
N ILE A 58 -21.75 -1.10 -5.49
CA ILE A 58 -23.14 -0.82 -5.14
C ILE A 58 -23.39 0.67 -5.32
N HIS A 59 -24.25 1.05 -6.26
CA HIS A 59 -24.40 2.43 -6.72
C HIS A 59 -25.82 2.97 -6.51
N ASN A 60 -25.92 4.27 -6.20
CA ASN A 60 -27.16 5.04 -6.27
C ASN A 60 -27.03 6.17 -7.28
N SER A 61 -27.89 6.18 -8.30
CA SER A 61 -27.93 7.23 -9.33
C SER A 61 -28.56 8.55 -8.84
N THR A 62 -29.28 8.54 -7.71
CA THR A 62 -30.08 9.67 -7.21
C THR A 62 -29.41 10.50 -6.12
N ARG A 63 -28.48 9.92 -5.36
CA ARG A 63 -27.73 10.63 -4.30
C ARG A 63 -26.48 11.30 -4.86
N LYS A 64 -26.48 12.63 -4.88
CA LYS A 64 -25.27 13.46 -5.05
C LYS A 64 -24.45 13.56 -3.75
N ASP A 65 -24.49 12.54 -2.92
CA ASP A 65 -23.81 12.55 -1.64
C ASP A 65 -22.30 12.47 -1.88
N THR A 66 -21.58 13.54 -1.55
CA THR A 66 -20.16 13.71 -1.87
C THR A 66 -19.27 12.69 -1.16
N ALA A 67 -19.75 12.12 -0.05
CA ALA A 67 -18.98 11.18 0.77
C ALA A 67 -18.85 9.77 0.17
N THR A 68 -19.80 9.35 -0.68
CA THR A 68 -19.81 8.00 -1.29
C THR A 68 -19.52 8.01 -2.80
N HIS A 69 -19.48 9.19 -3.40
CA HIS A 69 -19.22 9.35 -4.83
C HIS A 69 -17.77 8.95 -5.19
N GLY A 70 -17.62 7.97 -6.09
CA GLY A 70 -16.32 7.46 -6.53
C GLY A 70 -15.65 6.50 -5.55
N VAL A 71 -16.44 5.82 -4.70
CA VAL A 71 -15.96 4.78 -3.78
C VAL A 71 -16.37 3.40 -4.29
N LEU A 72 -15.40 2.50 -4.51
CA LEU A 72 -15.68 1.19 -5.13
C LEU A 72 -16.47 0.24 -4.22
N PHE A 73 -16.03 0.01 -2.99
CA PHE A 73 -16.66 -0.94 -2.06
C PHE A 73 -17.15 -0.28 -0.78
N ASN A 74 -18.35 -0.67 -0.33
CA ASN A 74 -18.99 -0.17 0.90
C ASN A 74 -19.57 -1.32 1.74
N ASN A 75 -20.32 -0.99 2.80
CA ASN A 75 -20.93 -1.97 3.70
C ASN A 75 -22.12 -2.75 3.11
N LYS A 76 -22.53 -2.51 1.87
CA LYS A 76 -23.64 -3.21 1.19
C LYS A 76 -23.19 -4.41 0.35
N VAL A 77 -21.89 -4.70 0.32
CA VAL A 77 -21.34 -5.87 -0.36
C VAL A 77 -20.57 -6.77 0.60
N VAL A 78 -20.85 -8.08 0.51
CA VAL A 78 -20.32 -9.08 1.43
C VAL A 78 -19.44 -10.10 0.70
N PHE A 79 -18.14 -10.10 1.03
CA PHE A 79 -17.09 -10.92 0.41
C PHE A 79 -16.24 -11.64 1.48
N PRO A 80 -16.75 -12.71 2.11
CA PRO A 80 -16.09 -13.36 3.25
C PRO A 80 -14.87 -14.20 2.86
N THR A 81 -14.78 -14.66 1.61
CA THR A 81 -13.75 -15.61 1.13
C THR A 81 -12.86 -15.04 0.03
N LEU A 82 -13.01 -13.75 -0.28
CA LEU A 82 -12.30 -13.11 -1.39
C LEU A 82 -10.81 -12.99 -1.08
N GLU A 83 -10.00 -13.64 -1.92
CA GLU A 83 -8.54 -13.74 -1.76
C GLU A 83 -7.79 -12.81 -2.71
N LYS A 84 -8.33 -12.54 -3.91
CA LYS A 84 -7.69 -11.71 -4.93
C LYS A 84 -8.63 -10.68 -5.53
N ILE A 85 -8.14 -9.45 -5.60
CA ILE A 85 -8.79 -8.36 -6.32
C ILE A 85 -7.83 -7.82 -7.38
N THR A 86 -8.31 -7.68 -8.61
CA THR A 86 -7.63 -6.96 -9.68
C THR A 86 -8.55 -5.89 -10.22
N ILE A 87 -8.12 -4.64 -10.16
CA ILE A 87 -8.86 -3.50 -10.73
C ILE A 87 -7.97 -2.77 -11.73
N SER A 88 -8.53 -2.43 -12.90
CA SER A 88 -7.84 -1.57 -13.84
C SER A 88 -8.73 -0.68 -14.67
N HIS A 89 -8.18 0.46 -15.09
CA HIS A 89 -8.85 1.44 -15.96
C HIS A 89 -10.18 1.99 -15.37
N LEU A 90 -10.25 2.18 -14.04
CA LEU A 90 -11.43 2.71 -13.36
C LEU A 90 -11.36 4.23 -13.23
N ARG A 91 -11.91 4.96 -14.22
CA ARG A 91 -11.73 6.41 -14.39
C ARG A 91 -12.52 7.30 -13.43
N LYS A 92 -13.49 6.77 -12.70
CA LYS A 92 -14.31 7.52 -11.73
C LYS A 92 -14.10 7.13 -10.26
N VAL A 93 -13.34 6.06 -10.02
CA VAL A 93 -13.08 5.54 -8.68
C VAL A 93 -11.92 6.31 -8.07
N LYS A 94 -12.25 7.21 -7.14
CA LYS A 94 -11.27 8.01 -6.38
C LYS A 94 -10.73 7.27 -5.16
N ARG A 95 -11.47 6.26 -4.66
CA ARG A 95 -11.14 5.46 -3.48
C ARG A 95 -11.66 4.04 -3.65
N ILE A 96 -10.88 3.03 -3.26
CA ILE A 96 -11.32 1.63 -3.34
C ILE A 96 -12.29 1.32 -2.19
N TRP A 97 -12.02 1.83 -1.00
CA TRP A 97 -12.70 1.42 0.23
C TRP A 97 -13.47 2.58 0.87
N HIS A 98 -14.72 2.33 1.25
CA HIS A 98 -15.48 3.20 2.14
C HIS A 98 -15.00 3.07 3.59
N ASN A 99 -15.13 4.13 4.39
CA ASN A 99 -14.72 4.15 5.82
C ASN A 99 -15.43 3.12 6.70
N GLN A 100 -16.56 2.61 6.22
CA GLN A 100 -17.35 1.58 6.87
C GLN A 100 -17.54 0.46 5.86
N LEU A 101 -16.73 -0.59 5.98
CA LEU A 101 -16.89 -1.85 5.27
C LEU A 101 -17.78 -2.79 6.08
N HIS A 102 -18.32 -3.81 5.42
CA HIS A 102 -19.04 -4.86 6.11
C HIS A 102 -18.05 -5.72 6.92
N THR A 103 -18.39 -6.05 8.18
CA THR A 103 -17.47 -6.69 9.14
C THR A 103 -16.96 -8.06 8.70
N ASN A 104 -17.78 -8.81 7.96
CA ASN A 104 -17.43 -10.13 7.43
C ASN A 104 -16.88 -10.10 5.99
N SER A 105 -16.33 -8.96 5.54
CA SER A 105 -15.77 -8.85 4.19
C SER A 105 -14.25 -8.65 4.19
N PHE A 106 -13.61 -9.18 3.15
CA PHE A 106 -12.21 -8.94 2.78
C PHE A 106 -11.13 -9.39 3.78
N SER A 107 -11.49 -10.03 4.89
CA SER A 107 -10.51 -10.54 5.87
C SER A 107 -9.63 -11.68 5.32
N MET A 108 -10.02 -12.27 4.19
CA MET A 108 -9.26 -13.30 3.47
C MET A 108 -8.40 -12.74 2.32
N LEU A 109 -8.42 -11.43 2.07
CA LEU A 109 -7.71 -10.85 0.93
C LEU A 109 -6.20 -11.03 1.08
N LYS A 110 -5.58 -11.68 0.11
CA LYS A 110 -4.14 -11.95 0.03
C LYS A 110 -3.44 -11.11 -1.03
N GLU A 111 -4.13 -10.80 -2.13
CA GLU A 111 -3.54 -10.11 -3.27
C GLU A 111 -4.43 -8.97 -3.76
N LEU A 112 -3.85 -7.78 -3.90
CA LEU A 112 -4.47 -6.62 -4.52
C LEU A 112 -3.59 -6.10 -5.67
N ILE A 113 -4.16 -6.05 -6.86
CA ILE A 113 -3.55 -5.46 -8.06
C ILE A 113 -4.38 -4.28 -8.52
N VAL A 114 -3.76 -3.11 -8.67
CA VAL A 114 -4.39 -1.87 -9.10
C VAL A 114 -3.59 -1.28 -10.26
N GLN A 115 -4.20 -1.12 -11.43
CA GLN A 115 -3.50 -0.66 -12.63
C GLN A 115 -4.29 0.46 -13.32
N GLU A 116 -3.61 1.50 -13.80
CA GLU A 116 -4.23 2.50 -14.69
C GLU A 116 -5.50 3.15 -14.10
N CYS A 117 -5.50 3.40 -12.79
CA CYS A 117 -6.60 4.05 -12.06
C CYS A 117 -6.24 5.51 -11.77
N ASP A 118 -6.22 6.35 -12.81
CA ASP A 118 -5.58 7.67 -12.78
C ASP A 118 -6.14 8.67 -11.76
N VAL A 119 -7.39 8.52 -11.33
CA VAL A 119 -8.04 9.44 -10.36
C VAL A 119 -7.99 8.92 -8.92
N LEU A 120 -7.40 7.75 -8.70
CA LEU A 120 -7.28 7.14 -7.38
C LEU A 120 -6.28 7.91 -6.53
N LEU A 121 -6.70 8.35 -5.34
CA LEU A 121 -5.89 9.20 -4.47
C LEU A 121 -5.08 8.41 -3.44
N ASN A 122 -5.64 7.28 -2.96
CA ASN A 122 -4.98 6.38 -2.01
C ASN A 122 -5.42 4.91 -2.19
N ILE A 123 -4.59 3.98 -1.68
CA ILE A 123 -4.91 2.54 -1.66
C ILE A 123 -5.55 2.13 -0.34
N PHE A 124 -4.89 2.42 0.78
CA PHE A 124 -5.30 1.96 2.11
C PHE A 124 -5.48 3.12 3.10
N PRO A 125 -6.73 3.53 3.36
CA PRO A 125 -7.08 4.38 4.50
C PRO A 125 -6.78 3.73 5.87
N PRO A 126 -6.78 4.48 6.99
CA PRO A 126 -6.31 4.00 8.30
C PRO A 126 -7.00 2.75 8.85
N PHE A 127 -8.32 2.63 8.66
CA PHE A 127 -9.09 1.49 9.18
C PHE A 127 -8.81 0.17 8.44
N CYS A 128 -8.26 0.24 7.21
CA CYS A 128 -8.12 -0.90 6.32
C CYS A 128 -7.11 -1.93 6.82
N LEU A 129 -6.11 -1.53 7.59
CA LEU A 129 -5.06 -2.44 8.06
C LEU A 129 -5.56 -3.46 9.08
N ARG A 130 -6.66 -3.15 9.78
CA ARG A 130 -7.36 -4.13 10.63
C ARG A 130 -8.19 -5.12 9.83
N VAL A 131 -8.62 -4.73 8.63
CA VAL A 131 -9.44 -5.56 7.73
C VAL A 131 -8.54 -6.48 6.90
N PHE A 132 -7.46 -5.97 6.32
CA PHE A 132 -6.61 -6.69 5.37
C PHE A 132 -5.37 -7.31 6.02
N GLN A 133 -5.52 -7.93 7.19
CA GLN A 133 -4.41 -8.54 7.94
C GLN A 133 -3.75 -9.72 7.22
N ARG A 134 -4.40 -10.29 6.20
CA ARG A 134 -3.88 -11.40 5.38
C ARG A 134 -3.29 -10.97 4.05
N LEU A 135 -3.23 -9.67 3.76
CA LEU A 135 -2.67 -9.19 2.51
C LEU A 135 -1.18 -9.54 2.46
N GLU A 136 -0.78 -10.29 1.43
CA GLU A 136 0.58 -10.76 1.21
C GLU A 136 1.24 -10.01 0.04
N LYS A 137 0.45 -9.56 -0.94
CA LYS A 137 0.94 -8.95 -2.17
C LYS A 137 0.14 -7.72 -2.57
N LEU A 138 0.85 -6.62 -2.81
CA LEU A 138 0.32 -5.39 -3.36
C LEU A 138 1.10 -4.98 -4.61
N ILE A 139 0.39 -4.85 -5.73
CA ILE A 139 0.92 -4.28 -6.97
C ILE A 139 0.10 -3.06 -7.34
N VAL A 140 0.76 -1.92 -7.53
CA VAL A 140 0.13 -0.70 -8.04
C VAL A 140 0.95 -0.16 -9.21
N THR A 141 0.31 0.03 -10.36
CA THR A 141 1.00 0.41 -11.59
C THR A 141 0.22 1.51 -12.32
N ASP A 142 0.89 2.53 -12.83
CA ASP A 142 0.29 3.54 -13.73
C ASP A 142 -0.91 4.29 -13.12
N CYS A 143 -0.86 4.65 -11.83
CA CYS A 143 -1.91 5.46 -11.18
C CYS A 143 -1.45 6.92 -11.01
N ALA A 144 -1.77 7.78 -11.97
CA ALA A 144 -1.19 9.13 -12.08
C ALA A 144 -1.48 10.09 -10.91
N SER A 145 -2.62 9.97 -10.21
CA SER A 145 -2.99 10.84 -9.09
C SER A 145 -2.75 10.26 -7.70
N LEU A 146 -2.12 9.08 -7.61
CA LEU A 146 -1.90 8.44 -6.32
C LEU A 146 -0.83 9.20 -5.54
N GLU A 147 -1.20 9.73 -4.36
CA GLU A 147 -0.31 10.53 -3.51
C GLU A 147 0.28 9.70 -2.36
N GLU A 148 -0.51 8.75 -1.84
CA GLU A 148 -0.13 7.88 -0.71
C GLU A 148 -0.64 6.45 -0.90
N VAL A 149 0.15 5.44 -0.49
CA VAL A 149 -0.31 4.03 -0.50
C VAL A 149 -0.99 3.68 0.82
N PHE A 150 -0.29 3.85 1.94
CA PHE A 150 -0.74 3.51 3.28
C PHE A 150 -0.95 4.76 4.14
N GLN A 151 -2.21 5.11 4.37
CA GLN A 151 -2.58 6.19 5.27
C GLN A 151 -2.68 5.65 6.70
N LEU A 152 -1.63 5.76 7.52
CA LEU A 152 -1.55 5.07 8.82
C LEU A 152 -2.15 5.86 10.00
N GLN A 153 -2.43 7.16 9.84
CA GLN A 153 -2.97 8.00 10.92
C GLN A 153 -3.96 9.05 10.43
N VAL A 154 -4.81 9.51 11.36
CA VAL A 154 -5.64 10.72 11.23
C VAL A 154 -5.17 11.71 12.30
N GLN A 155 -4.80 12.93 11.90
CA GLN A 155 -4.49 13.98 12.87
C GLN A 155 -5.69 14.21 13.81
N GLY A 156 -5.47 14.13 15.14
CA GLY A 156 -6.46 14.52 16.15
C GLY A 156 -7.20 13.39 16.88
N LEU A 157 -6.89 12.12 16.63
CA LEU A 157 -7.38 10.99 17.42
C LEU A 157 -6.19 10.23 18.03
N ASP A 158 -5.62 10.83 19.08
CA ASP A 158 -4.68 10.15 19.97
C ASP A 158 -5.45 9.14 20.84
N VAL A 159 -5.81 8.01 20.24
CA VAL A 159 -6.10 6.82 21.03
C VAL A 159 -4.77 6.09 21.16
N GLU A 160 -4.22 6.08 22.37
CA GLU A 160 -3.08 5.27 22.76
C GLU A 160 -3.47 3.79 22.68
N GLU A 161 -3.56 3.27 21.45
CA GLU A 161 -3.71 1.84 21.25
C GLU A 161 -2.34 1.20 21.44
N THR A 162 -2.20 0.47 22.55
CA THR A 162 -0.99 -0.26 22.94
C THR A 162 -0.72 -1.51 22.10
N TYR A 163 -1.58 -1.84 21.13
CA TYR A 163 -1.51 -3.06 20.34
C TYR A 163 -0.86 -2.80 18.97
N VAL A 164 0.20 -3.56 18.67
CA VAL A 164 0.85 -3.56 17.36
C VAL A 164 0.08 -4.49 16.42
N VAL A 165 -0.41 -3.94 15.31
CA VAL A 165 -0.98 -4.73 14.22
C VAL A 165 0.14 -5.22 13.31
N GLU A 166 0.33 -6.53 13.21
CA GLU A 166 1.30 -7.12 12.30
C GLU A 166 0.72 -7.28 10.90
N SER A 167 1.31 -6.59 9.93
CA SER A 167 1.01 -6.79 8.50
C SER A 167 1.70 -8.05 7.99
N ARG A 168 0.96 -8.85 7.21
CA ARG A 168 1.49 -10.03 6.50
C ARG A 168 2.02 -9.71 5.11
N LEU A 169 2.09 -8.43 4.74
CA LEU A 169 2.54 -8.01 3.42
C LEU A 169 3.98 -8.48 3.20
N ARG A 170 4.20 -9.24 2.12
CA ARG A 170 5.48 -9.82 1.72
C ARG A 170 6.07 -9.12 0.50
N GLU A 171 5.22 -8.74 -0.44
CA GLU A 171 5.62 -8.14 -1.71
C GLU A 171 4.89 -6.82 -1.94
N LEU A 172 5.67 -5.76 -2.15
CA LEU A 172 5.20 -4.44 -2.53
C LEU A 172 5.86 -4.04 -3.84
N ASN A 173 5.05 -3.86 -4.89
CA ASN A 173 5.50 -3.39 -6.19
C ASN A 173 4.75 -2.12 -6.60
N LEU A 174 5.48 -1.01 -6.76
CA LEU A 174 4.95 0.30 -7.10
C LEU A 174 5.65 0.83 -8.35
N VAL A 175 4.91 1.00 -9.44
CA VAL A 175 5.49 1.31 -10.76
C VAL A 175 4.77 2.48 -11.41
N ARG A 176 5.52 3.47 -11.92
CA ARG A 176 5.00 4.64 -12.65
C ARG A 176 3.90 5.37 -11.88
N LEU A 177 4.25 5.87 -10.69
CA LEU A 177 3.37 6.65 -9.81
C LEU A 177 3.92 8.07 -9.64
N PRO A 178 3.69 8.97 -10.62
CA PRO A 178 4.39 10.25 -10.71
C PRO A 178 4.09 11.22 -9.55
N LYS A 179 2.91 11.12 -8.91
CA LYS A 179 2.52 11.95 -7.76
C LYS A 179 2.71 11.29 -6.40
N LEU A 180 3.23 10.07 -6.34
CA LEU A 180 3.40 9.37 -5.08
C LEU A 180 4.48 10.07 -4.26
N GLU A 181 4.10 10.81 -3.22
CA GLU A 181 5.06 11.50 -2.36
C GLU A 181 5.60 10.59 -1.25
N HIS A 182 4.73 9.73 -0.73
CA HIS A 182 5.02 8.83 0.39
C HIS A 182 4.33 7.47 0.21
N VAL A 183 5.05 6.37 0.45
CA VAL A 183 4.43 5.03 0.50
C VAL A 183 3.65 4.85 1.80
N TRP A 184 4.21 5.33 2.92
CA TRP A 184 3.58 5.30 4.24
C TRP A 184 3.41 6.74 4.74
N THR A 185 2.36 7.04 5.50
CA THR A 185 2.24 8.37 6.13
C THR A 185 3.49 8.72 6.95
N LYS A 186 3.94 9.96 6.82
CA LYS A 186 5.16 10.51 7.42
C LYS A 186 5.29 10.27 8.94
N TYR A 187 4.15 10.09 9.63
CA TYR A 187 4.10 9.81 11.06
C TYR A 187 3.47 8.44 11.28
N CYS A 188 4.26 7.51 11.80
CA CYS A 188 3.79 6.22 12.26
C CYS A 188 4.32 6.02 13.69
N LYS A 189 3.43 6.12 14.69
CA LYS A 189 3.71 5.89 16.12
C LYS A 189 4.08 4.43 16.47
N GLY A 190 4.44 3.60 15.50
CA GLY A 190 4.88 2.21 15.73
C GLY A 190 3.76 1.21 15.98
N ASN A 191 2.49 1.57 15.80
CA ASN A 191 1.36 0.66 16.04
C ASN A 191 1.16 -0.39 14.94
N ILE A 192 1.95 -0.34 13.85
CA ILE A 192 1.83 -1.27 12.73
C ILE A 192 3.23 -1.72 12.32
N SER A 193 3.44 -3.04 12.29
CA SER A 193 4.69 -3.66 11.85
C SER A 193 4.55 -4.24 10.45
N PHE A 194 5.56 -4.02 9.61
CA PHE A 194 5.71 -4.64 8.28
C PHE A 194 6.86 -5.65 8.27
N SER A 195 7.11 -6.33 9.39
CA SER A 195 8.23 -7.28 9.57
C SER A 195 8.20 -8.49 8.62
N SER A 196 7.05 -8.82 8.04
CA SER A 196 6.90 -9.88 7.03
C SER A 196 7.31 -9.47 5.61
N LEU A 197 7.64 -8.20 5.39
CA LEU A 197 7.97 -7.65 4.08
C LEU A 197 9.31 -8.22 3.60
N LYS A 198 9.29 -8.89 2.45
CA LYS A 198 10.43 -9.59 1.85
C LYS A 198 10.95 -8.89 0.61
N GLN A 199 10.05 -8.33 -0.19
CA GLN A 199 10.39 -7.71 -1.47
C GLN A 199 9.72 -6.35 -1.61
N VAL A 200 10.53 -5.35 -1.93
CA VAL A 200 10.08 -4.02 -2.30
C VAL A 200 10.69 -3.65 -3.65
N CYS A 201 9.84 -3.37 -4.63
CA CYS A 201 10.21 -2.92 -5.97
C CYS A 201 9.52 -1.59 -6.24
N ILE A 202 10.30 -0.54 -6.48
CA ILE A 202 9.81 0.80 -6.80
C ILE A 202 10.44 1.23 -8.12
N GLU A 203 9.62 1.56 -9.11
CA GLU A 203 10.08 1.90 -10.45
C GLU A 203 9.36 3.14 -10.98
N GLU A 204 10.08 4.09 -11.58
CA GLU A 204 9.51 5.26 -12.25
C GLU A 204 8.58 6.12 -11.34
N CYS A 205 8.89 6.21 -10.04
CA CYS A 205 8.13 6.98 -9.04
C CYS A 205 8.85 8.31 -8.72
N TRP A 206 8.80 9.27 -9.64
CA TRP A 206 9.55 10.53 -9.54
C TRP A 206 9.09 11.51 -8.46
N GLY A 207 7.85 11.39 -7.97
CA GLY A 207 7.35 12.19 -6.85
C GLY A 207 7.84 11.73 -5.48
N LEU A 208 8.39 10.52 -5.38
CA LEU A 208 8.69 9.85 -4.12
C LEU A 208 9.96 10.42 -3.50
N LYS A 209 9.86 11.04 -2.32
CA LYS A 209 11.01 11.67 -1.64
C LYS A 209 11.70 10.74 -0.64
N THR A 210 10.90 9.98 0.10
CA THR A 210 11.36 9.05 1.13
C THR A 210 10.66 7.72 0.93
N LEU A 211 11.39 6.61 1.07
CA LEU A 211 10.76 5.29 1.09
C LEU A 211 10.25 5.07 2.51
N PHE A 212 11.04 4.51 3.41
CA PHE A 212 10.55 4.05 4.72
C PHE A 212 10.58 5.14 5.80
N PRO A 213 9.53 5.28 6.61
CA PRO A 213 9.65 5.90 7.92
C PRO A 213 10.62 5.12 8.80
N PHE A 214 11.36 5.83 9.66
CA PHE A 214 12.27 5.21 10.64
C PHE A 214 11.62 4.06 11.44
N SER A 215 10.38 4.27 11.91
CA SER A 215 9.64 3.29 12.72
C SER A 215 9.29 2.01 11.98
N ILE A 216 9.20 2.05 10.65
CA ILE A 216 8.99 0.85 9.82
C ILE A 216 10.34 0.20 9.52
N ALA A 217 11.33 1.00 9.11
CA ALA A 217 12.65 0.53 8.69
C ALA A 217 13.39 -0.29 9.77
N LYS A 218 13.21 0.06 11.05
CA LYS A 218 13.84 -0.68 12.17
C LYS A 218 13.39 -2.14 12.29
N ASP A 219 12.19 -2.48 11.79
CA ASP A 219 11.56 -3.80 11.98
C ASP A 219 11.54 -4.66 10.70
N LEU A 220 12.21 -4.23 9.62
CA LEU A 220 12.27 -4.94 8.32
C LEU A 220 13.25 -6.12 8.30
N GLN A 221 13.18 -6.99 9.31
CA GLN A 221 14.11 -8.11 9.51
C GLN A 221 14.08 -9.18 8.42
N GLN A 222 12.94 -9.31 7.72
CA GLN A 222 12.76 -10.31 6.65
C GLN A 222 12.94 -9.72 5.24
N LEU A 223 13.35 -8.45 5.11
CA LEU A 223 13.52 -7.84 3.79
C LEU A 223 14.70 -8.50 3.08
N GLU A 224 14.41 -9.22 2.00
CA GLU A 224 15.37 -9.99 1.20
C GLU A 224 15.83 -9.23 -0.05
N THR A 225 14.93 -8.46 -0.67
CA THR A 225 15.19 -7.70 -1.90
C THR A 225 14.62 -6.29 -1.84
N LEU A 226 15.48 -5.31 -2.10
CA LEU A 226 15.10 -3.91 -2.30
C LEU A 226 15.59 -3.45 -3.67
N THR A 227 14.66 -3.14 -4.57
CA THR A 227 14.94 -2.60 -5.91
C THR A 227 14.26 -1.26 -6.07
N ILE A 228 15.03 -0.22 -6.41
CA ILE A 228 14.55 1.14 -6.63
C ILE A 228 15.17 1.65 -7.92
N GLN A 229 14.34 2.00 -8.90
CA GLN A 229 14.80 2.43 -10.23
C GLN A 229 14.07 3.68 -10.69
N ASN A 230 14.78 4.66 -11.27
CA ASN A 230 14.19 5.84 -11.91
C ASN A 230 13.24 6.61 -10.95
N CYS A 231 13.72 7.01 -9.77
CA CYS A 231 12.89 7.61 -8.71
C CYS A 231 13.47 8.90 -8.14
N GLY A 232 12.59 9.76 -7.62
CA GLY A 232 12.91 11.09 -7.06
C GLY A 232 13.45 11.08 -5.63
N LEU A 233 13.90 9.94 -5.13
CA LEU A 233 14.24 9.71 -3.72
C LEU A 233 15.42 10.57 -3.25
N GLU A 234 15.29 11.22 -2.11
CA GLU A 234 16.36 11.97 -1.44
C GLU A 234 17.08 11.12 -0.38
N GLU A 235 16.33 10.28 0.34
CA GLU A 235 16.78 9.34 1.37
C GLU A 235 15.91 8.08 1.38
N ILE A 236 16.50 6.90 1.64
CA ILE A 236 15.74 5.63 1.67
C ILE A 236 14.92 5.54 2.96
N VAL A 237 15.50 5.92 4.10
CA VAL A 237 14.84 5.92 5.40
C VAL A 237 14.77 7.35 5.94
N SER A 238 13.59 7.79 6.34
CA SER A 238 13.40 9.13 6.88
C SER A 238 14.01 9.31 8.27
N LYS A 239 14.47 10.53 8.60
CA LYS A 239 15.00 10.85 9.94
C LYS A 239 14.04 10.49 11.07
N ASN A 240 14.57 10.01 12.21
CA ASN A 240 13.77 9.81 13.42
C ASN A 240 13.37 11.17 14.03
N VAL A 241 12.08 11.35 14.33
CA VAL A 241 11.51 12.59 14.89
C VAL A 241 11.15 12.42 16.37
N GLU A 242 11.12 11.19 16.90
CA GLU A 242 10.83 10.91 18.30
C GLU A 242 12.12 10.91 19.13
N GLY A 243 12.28 11.95 19.95
CA GLY A 243 13.13 11.95 21.15
C GLY A 243 14.61 11.60 20.92
N SER A 244 15.42 12.62 20.64
CA SER A 244 16.87 12.58 20.62
C SER A 244 17.46 11.99 21.92
N ASN A 245 17.72 10.70 21.94
CA ASN A 245 18.82 10.15 22.69
C ASN A 245 19.84 9.64 21.68
N GLU A 246 21.11 9.95 21.93
CA GLU A 246 22.32 9.52 21.21
C GLU A 246 22.54 7.99 21.30
N GLN A 247 21.48 7.21 21.17
CA GLN A 247 21.56 5.78 21.04
C GLN A 247 21.93 5.47 19.60
N GLU A 248 22.99 4.69 19.46
CA GLU A 248 23.44 4.13 18.20
C GLU A 248 22.27 3.42 17.52
N ILE A 249 21.85 3.94 16.37
CA ILE A 249 20.71 3.39 15.63
C ILE A 249 21.19 2.16 14.87
N TRP A 250 20.48 1.04 15.06
CA TRP A 250 20.70 -0.20 14.33
C TRP A 250 19.50 -0.49 13.45
N PHE A 251 19.71 -0.57 12.15
CA PHE A 251 18.69 -1.05 11.23
C PHE A 251 18.83 -2.56 11.03
N ALA A 252 17.73 -3.28 11.17
CA ALA A 252 17.73 -4.74 11.10
C ALA A 252 17.55 -5.27 9.67
N PHE A 253 18.39 -4.87 8.71
CA PHE A 253 18.39 -5.42 7.34
C PHE A 253 19.17 -6.75 7.24
N ASN A 254 18.98 -7.62 8.23
CA ASN A 254 19.82 -8.81 8.41
C ASN A 254 19.66 -9.85 7.30
N GLN A 255 18.54 -9.83 6.57
CA GLN A 255 18.24 -10.76 5.48
C GLN A 255 18.36 -10.10 4.10
N LEU A 256 18.75 -8.83 4.01
CA LEU A 256 18.81 -8.15 2.71
C LEU A 256 19.93 -8.74 1.88
N SER A 257 19.53 -9.50 0.86
CA SER A 257 20.44 -10.23 -0.03
C SER A 257 20.71 -9.46 -1.31
N ILE A 258 19.73 -8.67 -1.79
CA ILE A 258 19.80 -7.90 -3.02
C ILE A 258 19.40 -6.46 -2.75
N LEU A 259 20.34 -5.53 -2.96
CA LEU A 259 20.09 -4.10 -3.02
C LEU A 259 20.42 -3.60 -4.44
N ASN A 260 19.41 -3.13 -5.16
CA ASN A 260 19.55 -2.58 -6.50
C ASN A 260 19.01 -1.14 -6.53
N LEU A 261 19.90 -0.19 -6.80
CA LEU A 261 19.62 1.23 -6.89
C LEU A 261 20.08 1.73 -8.26
N TRP A 262 19.12 2.15 -9.10
CA TRP A 262 19.40 2.59 -10.47
C TRP A 262 18.74 3.94 -10.75
N ASP A 263 19.50 4.89 -11.29
CA ASP A 263 19.02 6.23 -11.68
C ASP A 263 18.20 6.91 -10.58
N LEU A 264 18.91 7.23 -9.49
CA LEU A 264 18.38 7.95 -8.32
C LEU A 264 19.15 9.26 -8.17
N PRO A 265 18.91 10.26 -9.03
CA PRO A 265 19.75 11.45 -9.16
C PRO A 265 19.73 12.36 -7.92
N TYR A 266 18.71 12.23 -7.08
CA TYR A 266 18.54 13.01 -5.86
C TYR A 266 18.99 12.28 -4.57
N LEU A 267 19.31 10.98 -4.65
CA LEU A 267 19.55 10.15 -3.47
C LEU A 267 20.90 10.49 -2.84
N THR A 268 20.87 10.98 -1.60
CA THR A 268 22.07 11.45 -0.89
C THR A 268 22.60 10.46 0.13
N CYS A 269 21.73 9.73 0.81
CA CYS A 269 22.11 8.80 1.87
C CYS A 269 21.05 7.70 2.07
N PHE A 270 21.44 6.64 2.78
CA PHE A 270 20.50 5.63 3.23
C PHE A 270 19.59 6.15 4.35
N TYR A 271 20.20 6.76 5.37
CA TYR A 271 19.54 7.40 6.51
C TYR A 271 20.34 8.65 6.93
N PRO A 272 19.70 9.79 7.21
CA PRO A 272 20.38 11.07 7.47
C PRO A 272 20.99 11.19 8.88
N GLY A 273 20.64 10.32 9.83
CA GLY A 273 21.21 10.32 11.18
C GLY A 273 22.44 9.40 11.32
N MET A 274 23.13 9.48 12.45
CA MET A 274 24.17 8.50 12.78
C MET A 274 23.53 7.13 12.98
N HIS A 275 24.03 6.14 12.25
CA HIS A 275 23.51 4.78 12.28
C HIS A 275 24.63 3.79 12.00
N ARG A 276 24.50 2.58 12.53
CA ARG A 276 25.26 1.43 12.07
C ARG A 276 24.35 0.57 11.21
N THR A 277 24.84 0.20 10.04
CA THR A 277 24.22 -0.83 9.20
C THR A 277 25.22 -1.94 8.99
N THR A 278 24.81 -3.15 9.35
CA THR A 278 25.47 -4.37 8.90
C THR A 278 24.55 -5.03 7.88
N TRP A 279 25.14 -5.52 6.78
CA TRP A 279 24.40 -6.17 5.71
C TRP A 279 24.89 -7.62 5.57
N PRO A 280 24.77 -8.45 6.63
CA PRO A 280 25.46 -9.74 6.71
C PRO A 280 25.00 -10.75 5.63
N ALA A 281 23.79 -10.60 5.09
CA ALA A 281 23.25 -11.46 4.04
C ALA A 281 23.45 -10.89 2.62
N LEU A 282 24.06 -9.71 2.45
CA LEU A 282 24.13 -9.03 1.15
C LEU A 282 25.03 -9.79 0.18
N THR A 283 24.43 -10.28 -0.90
CA THR A 283 25.11 -11.03 -1.97
C THR A 283 25.12 -10.29 -3.30
N LYS A 284 24.34 -9.22 -3.42
CA LYS A 284 24.26 -8.40 -4.62
C LYS A 284 23.98 -6.95 -4.26
N LEU A 285 24.94 -6.09 -4.56
CA LEU A 285 24.81 -4.63 -4.48
C LEU A 285 25.01 -4.06 -5.88
N ILE A 286 23.99 -3.40 -6.41
CA ILE A 286 24.08 -2.64 -7.66
C ILE A 286 23.69 -1.20 -7.35
N ILE A 287 24.58 -0.28 -7.69
CA ILE A 287 24.37 1.15 -7.59
C ILE A 287 24.85 1.77 -8.89
N SER A 288 23.94 2.24 -9.73
CA SER A 288 24.27 2.85 -11.03
C SER A 288 23.47 4.14 -11.19
N GLU A 289 24.08 5.17 -11.78
CA GLU A 289 23.46 6.49 -12.01
C GLU A 289 22.92 7.16 -10.72
N CYS A 290 23.59 6.95 -9.57
CA CYS A 290 23.26 7.53 -8.27
C CYS A 290 24.29 8.60 -7.85
N GLY A 291 24.40 9.70 -8.60
CA GLY A 291 25.55 10.63 -8.53
C GLY A 291 25.79 11.39 -7.20
N ARG A 292 24.89 11.30 -6.21
CA ARG A 292 24.98 12.02 -4.92
C ARG A 292 25.18 11.12 -3.70
N ILE A 293 25.20 9.81 -3.89
CA ILE A 293 24.96 8.86 -2.80
C ILE A 293 26.20 8.62 -1.92
N LYS A 294 25.99 8.63 -0.61
CA LYS A 294 26.94 8.18 0.42
C LYS A 294 26.26 7.14 1.31
N ILE A 295 26.14 5.89 0.85
CA ILE A 295 25.42 4.84 1.59
C ILE A 295 26.14 4.45 2.89
N PHE A 296 27.48 4.42 2.89
CA PHE A 296 28.24 3.72 3.93
C PHE A 296 28.63 4.57 5.16
N GLY A 297 28.01 5.73 5.37
CA GLY A 297 28.42 6.61 6.48
C GLY A 297 29.88 7.06 6.36
N HIS A 298 30.36 7.82 7.32
CA HIS A 298 31.70 8.42 7.28
C HIS A 298 32.80 7.57 7.97
N GLU A 299 32.48 6.41 8.57
CA GLU A 299 33.45 5.54 9.24
C GLU A 299 33.15 4.03 9.04
N GLU A 300 34.16 3.31 8.55
CA GLU A 300 34.36 1.84 8.54
C GLU A 300 33.13 0.94 8.37
N SER A 301 32.54 0.94 7.17
CA SER A 301 31.76 -0.22 6.72
C SER A 301 32.70 -1.40 6.43
N GLN A 302 32.78 -2.37 7.35
CA GLN A 302 33.45 -3.65 7.11
C GLN A 302 32.58 -4.51 6.18
N ILE A 303 32.84 -4.40 4.88
CA ILE A 303 32.26 -5.26 3.86
C ILE A 303 33.20 -6.46 3.72
N GLU A 304 32.86 -7.61 4.33
CA GLU A 304 33.75 -8.77 4.41
C GLU A 304 33.95 -9.51 3.07
N HIS A 305 33.08 -9.33 2.05
CA HIS A 305 33.26 -9.94 0.73
C HIS A 305 32.75 -9.06 -0.43
N SER A 306 33.52 -9.05 -1.53
CA SER A 306 33.40 -8.21 -2.74
C SER A 306 32.04 -8.25 -3.43
N LEU A 307 31.61 -7.13 -4.06
CA LEU A 307 30.86 -7.13 -5.33
C LEU A 307 31.08 -5.83 -6.12
N PHE A 308 31.18 -5.97 -7.45
CA PHE A 308 31.65 -4.97 -8.40
C PHE A 308 30.77 -3.72 -8.47
N LEU A 309 31.43 -2.57 -8.27
CA LEU A 309 31.06 -1.29 -8.86
C LEU A 309 31.28 -1.39 -10.39
N ILE A 310 30.20 -1.31 -11.16
CA ILE A 310 30.23 -0.83 -12.56
C ILE A 310 29.26 0.34 -12.64
#